data_AF-A0A2G6GV37-F1
#
_entry.id   AF-A0A2G6GV37-F1
#
_cell.length_a   1.000
_cell.length_b   1.000
_cell.length_c   1.000
_cell.angle_alpha   90.00
_cell.angle_beta   90.00
_cell.angle_gamma   90.00
#
_symmetry.space_group_name_H-M   'P 1'
#
loop_
_entity.id
_entity.type
_entity.pdbx_description
1 polymer ?
#
loop_
_entity_poly.entity_id
_entity_poly.type
_entity_poly.pdbx_seq_one_letter_code
_entity_poly.pdbx_strand_id
1 'polypeptide(L)'
;MAFDEHIAEEQLKHEVAETVFSDFDCGRIIGKIDFCVSPRMGGGEGEKMGEDDFLVPSYVWAEAKRGQADLRRAMVQLLLTVGRARTFDQHLPPKYLAAFDSLGMVMVPYGSVHEVFYQNDFNWQVAANDYSTKEFQQLQELVGETLGRESLRFVWHGGGEEVRVDSTLRAFIEKNFNATPGTVKLPIDEHNFISVYNRWQQTVRPTIGMEGGWQKAEQCGIIDADFYLADLLSRENMSILDKLNVLLQHDRYRLAEGVSRTGNPLFSEYQLTDGGEAHRIFWNCYERPPSVELWDYIIERRDLLVPNDVRAFKGAFFTPNEWVKLSQEYLAEQLGADWQEEYYVWDCAAGTGNLLVGLTQPRRVWASTIDQADVDVMQQLIEKGAGLFANHVFQFDFLNDGWEKLPGELRA
;
A
#
# COMPACT_ATOMS: atom_id res chain seq x y z
N MET A 1 -38.85 19.71 0.09
CA MET A 1 -37.90 20.49 0.93
C MET A 1 -36.99 19.52 1.67
N ALA A 2 -35.78 19.92 1.96
CA ALA A 2 -34.78 19.06 2.55
C ALA A 2 -34.66 19.37 4.05
N PHE A 3 -33.54 19.07 4.70
CA PHE A 3 -33.28 19.58 6.06
C PHE A 3 -33.30 21.12 6.04
N ASP A 4 -33.55 21.76 7.19
CA ASP A 4 -33.55 23.22 7.30
C ASP A 4 -32.21 23.79 6.79
N GLU A 5 -32.24 24.74 5.85
CA GLU A 5 -31.02 25.35 5.28
C GLU A 5 -30.20 26.13 6.33
N HIS A 6 -30.84 26.52 7.44
CA HIS A 6 -30.20 27.20 8.55
C HIS A 6 -29.76 26.26 9.68
N ILE A 7 -30.01 24.96 9.57
CA ILE A 7 -29.55 23.94 10.52
C ILE A 7 -28.06 24.11 10.82
N ALA A 8 -27.68 23.93 12.08
CA ALA A 8 -26.26 23.89 12.43
C ALA A 8 -25.64 22.59 11.87
N GLU A 9 -24.38 22.62 11.47
CA GLU A 9 -23.72 21.45 10.88
C GLU A 9 -23.74 20.23 11.82
N GLU A 10 -23.49 20.43 13.11
CA GLU A 10 -23.58 19.37 14.13
C GLU A 10 -25.00 18.80 14.29
N GLN A 11 -26.02 19.66 14.20
CA GLN A 11 -27.41 19.23 14.25
C GLN A 11 -27.76 18.42 12.99
N LEU A 12 -27.26 18.81 11.82
CA LEU A 12 -27.44 18.05 10.57
C LEU A 12 -26.79 16.66 10.65
N LYS A 13 -25.57 16.56 11.19
CA LYS A 13 -24.90 15.26 11.41
C LYS A 13 -25.76 14.33 12.26
N HIS A 14 -26.33 14.86 13.36
CA HIS A 14 -27.22 14.11 14.24
C HIS A 14 -28.49 13.66 13.52
N GLU A 15 -29.17 14.55 12.79
CA GLU A 15 -30.40 14.21 12.08
C GLU A 15 -30.17 13.19 10.96
N VAL A 16 -29.05 13.29 10.23
CA VAL A 16 -28.68 12.29 9.22
C VAL A 16 -28.38 10.92 9.87
N ALA A 17 -27.71 10.89 11.03
CA ALA A 17 -27.50 9.65 11.77
C ALA A 17 -28.83 8.99 12.16
N GLU A 18 -29.78 9.75 12.72
CA GLU A 18 -31.06 9.21 13.17
C GLU A 18 -32.02 8.84 12.04
N THR A 19 -31.99 9.57 10.92
CA THR A 19 -32.98 9.38 9.84
C THR A 19 -32.51 8.44 8.73
N VAL A 20 -31.21 8.45 8.43
CA VAL A 20 -30.61 7.68 7.31
C VAL A 20 -29.89 6.45 7.82
N PHE A 21 -29.12 6.56 8.90
CA PHE A 21 -28.22 5.52 9.39
C PHE A 21 -28.61 5.00 10.78
N SER A 22 -29.91 4.98 11.10
CA SER A 22 -30.43 4.61 12.43
C SER A 22 -29.99 3.24 12.94
N ASP A 23 -29.71 2.32 12.03
CA ASP A 23 -29.33 0.94 12.32
C ASP A 23 -27.81 0.76 12.51
N PHE A 24 -27.04 1.83 12.32
CA PHE A 24 -25.59 1.84 12.37
C PHE A 24 -25.06 2.60 13.60
N ASP A 25 -23.76 2.48 13.83
CA ASP A 25 -23.05 3.32 14.78
C ASP A 25 -22.49 4.54 14.04
N CYS A 26 -22.98 5.72 14.41
CA CYS A 26 -22.51 7.01 13.90
C CYS A 26 -21.80 7.87 14.96
N GLY A 27 -21.59 7.34 16.17
CA GLY A 27 -20.97 8.07 17.28
C GLY A 27 -19.44 8.05 17.25
N ARG A 28 -18.85 7.22 16.39
CA ARG A 28 -17.40 7.04 16.29
C ARG A 28 -16.72 8.23 15.63
N ILE A 29 -15.71 8.77 16.29
CA ILE A 29 -14.94 9.94 15.83
C ILE A 29 -13.58 9.47 15.28
N ILE A 30 -13.31 9.72 14.00
CA ILE A 30 -12.05 9.35 13.34
C ILE A 30 -11.29 10.62 12.96
N GLY A 31 -10.32 11.00 13.80
CA GLY A 31 -9.50 12.18 13.58
C GLY A 31 -10.32 13.46 13.38
N LYS A 32 -10.20 14.09 12.20
CA LYS A 32 -10.94 15.30 11.81
C LYS A 32 -12.06 15.04 10.79
N ILE A 33 -12.41 13.77 10.58
CA ILE A 33 -13.53 13.41 9.70
C ILE A 33 -14.82 13.78 10.43
N ASP A 34 -15.70 14.50 9.74
CA ASP A 34 -16.92 15.05 10.32
C ASP A 34 -17.93 13.98 10.75
N PHE A 35 -18.02 12.89 10.00
CA PHE A 35 -19.04 11.87 10.20
C PHE A 35 -18.54 10.50 9.77
N CYS A 36 -18.83 9.47 10.57
CA CYS A 36 -18.44 8.09 10.31
C CYS A 36 -19.65 7.17 10.49
N VAL A 37 -19.84 6.20 9.58
CA VAL A 37 -20.87 5.16 9.72
C VAL A 37 -20.15 3.83 9.84
N SER A 38 -20.39 3.11 10.93
CA SER A 38 -19.79 1.80 11.21
C SER A 38 -20.88 0.78 11.60
N PRO A 39 -20.63 -0.54 11.52
CA PRO A 39 -21.56 -1.54 12.04
C PRO A 39 -21.77 -1.34 13.54
N ARG A 40 -23.01 -1.50 14.03
CA ARG A 40 -23.25 -1.63 15.48
C ARG A 40 -22.63 -2.93 15.96
N MET A 41 -21.60 -2.84 16.80
CA MET A 41 -21.08 -3.99 17.53
C MET A 41 -22.10 -4.35 18.63
N GLY A 42 -22.47 -5.63 18.74
CA GLY A 42 -23.45 -6.13 19.71
C GLY A 42 -22.96 -6.21 21.16
N GLY A 43 -22.15 -5.25 21.62
CA GLY A 43 -21.75 -5.10 23.02
C GLY A 43 -22.67 -4.08 23.69
N GLY A 44 -23.26 -4.43 24.83
CA GLY A 44 -24.23 -3.59 25.54
C GLY A 44 -23.68 -2.21 25.92
N GLU A 45 -24.59 -1.25 26.09
CA GLU A 45 -24.29 0.08 26.63
C GLU A 45 -23.39 -0.03 27.87
N GLY A 46 -22.12 0.37 27.76
CA GLY A 46 -21.19 0.47 28.90
C GLY A 46 -19.92 -0.38 28.83
N GLU A 47 -19.67 -1.17 27.79
CA GLU A 47 -18.31 -1.69 27.56
C GLU A 47 -17.40 -0.54 27.12
N LYS A 48 -16.43 -0.19 27.95
CA LYS A 48 -15.44 0.86 27.64
C LYS A 48 -14.78 0.53 26.29
N MET A 49 -14.92 1.44 25.32
CA MET A 49 -14.16 1.48 24.07
C MET A 49 -12.67 1.27 24.40
N GLY A 50 -12.17 0.06 24.10
CA GLY A 50 -10.79 -0.33 24.29
C GLY A 50 -9.91 -0.01 23.08
N GLU A 51 -8.61 -0.29 23.22
CA GLU A 51 -7.52 -0.02 22.26
C GLU A 51 -7.69 -0.65 20.85
N ASP A 52 -8.77 -1.40 20.61
CA ASP A 52 -9.11 -2.09 19.35
C ASP A 52 -9.93 -1.24 18.35
N ASP A 53 -10.17 0.05 18.64
CA ASP A 53 -11.01 0.93 17.80
C ASP A 53 -10.51 0.99 16.34
N PHE A 54 -9.21 0.92 16.09
CA PHE A 54 -8.60 0.95 14.74
C PHE A 54 -9.08 -0.19 13.80
N LEU A 55 -9.59 -1.29 14.36
CA LEU A 55 -9.92 -2.52 13.65
C LEU A 55 -11.40 -2.64 13.30
N VAL A 56 -12.22 -1.67 13.73
CA VAL A 56 -13.65 -1.61 13.38
C VAL A 56 -13.79 -1.09 11.95
N PRO A 57 -14.40 -1.86 11.03
CA PRO A 57 -14.61 -1.42 9.65
C PRO A 57 -15.61 -0.25 9.62
N SER A 58 -15.36 0.72 8.76
CA SER A 58 -16.31 1.78 8.47
C SER A 58 -17.02 1.48 7.14
N TYR A 59 -18.30 1.80 7.05
CA TYR A 59 -19.01 1.87 5.78
C TYR A 59 -18.78 3.19 5.08
N VAL A 60 -18.82 4.29 5.84
CA VAL A 60 -18.73 5.66 5.31
C VAL A 60 -17.82 6.50 6.17
N TRP A 61 -16.94 7.26 5.54
CA TRP A 61 -16.40 8.50 6.09
C TRP A 61 -16.97 9.67 5.31
N ALA A 62 -17.38 10.73 5.98
CA ALA A 62 -18.04 11.84 5.31
C ALA A 62 -17.61 13.21 5.84
N GLU A 63 -17.67 14.19 4.93
CA GLU A 63 -17.63 15.62 5.24
C GLU A 63 -19.06 16.17 5.25
N ALA A 64 -19.41 16.92 6.30
CA ALA A 64 -20.70 17.56 6.39
C ALA A 64 -20.57 19.06 6.05
N LYS A 65 -21.62 19.64 5.46
CA LYS A 65 -21.69 21.08 5.25
C LYS A 65 -23.05 21.64 5.63
N ARG A 66 -23.02 22.84 6.22
CA ARG A 66 -24.22 23.61 6.52
C ARG A 66 -24.89 24.15 5.25
N GLY A 67 -26.22 24.10 5.24
CA GLY A 67 -27.05 24.69 4.17
C GLY A 67 -26.85 24.01 2.82
N GLN A 68 -27.02 24.77 1.74
CA GLN A 68 -26.70 24.31 0.38
C GLN A 68 -25.22 24.54 0.07
N ALA A 69 -24.47 23.47 -0.14
CA ALA A 69 -23.03 23.50 -0.39
C ALA A 69 -22.65 22.84 -1.72
N ASP A 70 -21.42 23.11 -2.17
CA ASP A 70 -20.82 22.38 -3.29
C ASP A 70 -20.27 21.04 -2.76
N LEU A 71 -21.08 19.98 -2.86
CA LEU A 71 -20.74 18.66 -2.38
C LEU A 71 -19.48 18.07 -3.05
N ARG A 72 -19.13 18.50 -4.27
CA ARG A 72 -17.85 18.12 -4.89
C ARG A 72 -16.68 18.72 -4.12
N ARG A 73 -16.78 19.99 -3.73
CA ARG A 73 -15.73 20.64 -2.92
C ARG A 73 -15.64 20.02 -1.53
N ALA A 74 -16.77 19.73 -0.90
CA ALA A 74 -16.79 19.04 0.38
C ALA A 74 -16.12 17.66 0.30
N MET A 75 -16.32 16.90 -0.78
CA MET A 75 -15.59 15.66 -1.02
C MET A 75 -14.08 15.87 -1.17
N VAL A 76 -13.64 16.91 -1.88
CA VAL A 76 -12.20 17.25 -1.96
C VAL A 76 -11.64 17.58 -0.58
N GLN A 77 -12.40 18.28 0.27
CA GLN A 77 -12.00 18.57 1.64
C GLN A 77 -11.85 17.29 2.46
N LEU A 78 -12.77 16.33 2.32
CA LEU A 78 -12.64 15.01 2.95
C LEU A 78 -11.34 14.31 2.53
N LEU A 79 -11.05 14.28 1.22
CA LEU A 79 -9.82 13.66 0.71
C LEU A 79 -8.57 14.32 1.27
N LEU A 80 -8.53 15.66 1.32
CA LEU A 80 -7.42 16.40 1.95
C LEU A 80 -7.29 16.09 3.44
N THR A 81 -8.41 15.98 4.17
CA THR A 81 -8.43 15.62 5.59
C THR A 81 -7.87 14.22 5.83
N VAL A 82 -8.35 13.23 5.06
CA VAL A 82 -7.90 11.83 5.13
C VAL A 82 -6.43 11.69 4.76
N GLY A 83 -6.00 12.31 3.65
CA GLY A 83 -4.62 12.22 3.17
C GLY A 83 -3.62 12.94 4.06
N ARG A 84 -3.97 14.12 4.59
CA ARG A 84 -3.11 14.85 5.54
C ARG A 84 -2.87 14.08 6.83
N ALA A 85 -3.91 13.45 7.37
CA ALA A 85 -3.81 12.67 8.59
C ALA A 85 -3.28 11.25 8.34
N ARG A 86 -3.15 10.83 7.08
CA ARG A 86 -2.93 9.43 6.67
C ARG A 86 -3.86 8.47 7.42
N THR A 87 -5.15 8.82 7.49
CA THR A 87 -6.13 8.06 8.28
C THR A 87 -6.20 6.59 7.88
N PHE A 88 -5.96 6.29 6.60
CA PHE A 88 -5.92 4.93 6.05
C PHE A 88 -4.73 4.08 6.53
N ASP A 89 -3.69 4.68 7.10
CA ASP A 89 -2.60 3.91 7.74
C ASP A 89 -3.02 3.40 9.13
N GLN A 90 -3.96 4.10 9.78
CA GLN A 90 -4.36 3.85 11.17
C GLN A 90 -5.71 3.13 11.27
N HIS A 91 -6.65 3.43 10.39
CA HIS A 91 -8.01 2.85 10.40
C HIS A 91 -8.27 2.08 9.11
N LEU A 92 -9.10 1.03 9.20
CA LEU A 92 -9.63 0.37 8.01
C LEU A 92 -10.31 1.39 7.07
N PRO A 93 -9.96 1.43 5.77
CA PRO A 93 -10.61 2.34 4.84
C PRO A 93 -12.11 2.02 4.75
N PRO A 94 -12.97 3.05 4.58
CA PRO A 94 -14.39 2.84 4.49
C PRO A 94 -14.75 2.22 3.14
N LYS A 95 -15.95 1.64 3.01
CA LYS A 95 -16.45 1.24 1.68
C LYS A 95 -16.67 2.46 0.77
N TYR A 96 -17.17 3.56 1.34
CA TYR A 96 -17.50 4.78 0.63
C TYR A 96 -16.96 6.01 1.34
N LEU A 97 -16.55 6.99 0.55
CA LEU A 97 -16.40 8.37 1.00
C LEU A 97 -17.65 9.14 0.61
N ALA A 98 -18.11 10.05 1.47
CA ALA A 98 -19.33 10.80 1.24
C ALA A 98 -19.17 12.30 1.53
N ALA A 99 -20.02 13.10 0.93
CA ALA A 99 -20.23 14.47 1.34
C ALA A 99 -21.72 14.76 1.36
N PHE A 100 -22.21 15.41 2.40
CA PHE A 100 -23.63 15.75 2.50
C PHE A 100 -23.86 17.14 3.07
N ASP A 101 -25.01 17.67 2.70
CA ASP A 101 -25.47 18.99 3.13
C ASP A 101 -26.97 18.93 3.45
N SER A 102 -27.60 20.09 3.63
CA SER A 102 -29.01 20.13 3.98
C SER A 102 -29.93 19.66 2.85
N LEU A 103 -29.44 19.50 1.60
CA LEU A 103 -30.22 19.14 0.41
C LEU A 103 -30.03 17.69 -0.05
N GLY A 104 -28.84 17.13 0.12
CA GLY A 104 -28.57 15.76 -0.30
C GLY A 104 -27.22 15.22 0.16
N MET A 105 -26.85 14.10 -0.45
CA MET A 105 -25.59 13.41 -0.23
C MET A 105 -25.04 12.88 -1.54
N VAL A 106 -23.72 12.92 -1.67
CA VAL A 106 -22.99 12.21 -2.73
C VAL A 106 -22.06 11.18 -2.09
N MET A 107 -21.88 10.05 -2.75
CA MET A 107 -20.93 9.02 -2.36
C MET A 107 -19.99 8.68 -3.51
N VAL A 108 -18.76 8.29 -3.17
CA VAL A 108 -17.81 7.64 -4.08
C VAL A 108 -17.27 6.39 -3.38
N PRO A 109 -17.18 5.24 -4.07
CA PRO A 109 -16.44 4.09 -3.56
C PRO A 109 -15.00 4.50 -3.24
N TYR A 110 -14.50 4.08 -2.08
CA TYR A 110 -13.14 4.40 -1.68
C TYR A 110 -12.11 3.92 -2.72
N GLY A 111 -12.30 2.70 -3.23
CA GLY A 111 -11.44 2.11 -4.27
C GLY A 111 -11.31 2.96 -5.54
N SER A 112 -12.32 3.76 -5.89
CA SER A 112 -12.30 4.59 -7.11
C SER A 112 -11.43 5.84 -6.99
N VAL A 113 -11.04 6.24 -5.77
CA VAL A 113 -10.27 7.47 -5.53
C VAL A 113 -8.98 7.26 -4.73
N HIS A 114 -8.81 6.10 -4.10
CA HIS A 114 -7.74 5.91 -3.10
C HIS A 114 -6.31 5.99 -3.65
N GLU A 115 -6.08 5.72 -4.94
CA GLU A 115 -4.75 5.82 -5.56
C GLU A 115 -4.09 7.18 -5.33
N VAL A 116 -4.89 8.25 -5.25
CA VAL A 116 -4.36 9.60 -5.02
C VAL A 116 -3.60 9.71 -3.70
N PHE A 117 -3.98 8.91 -2.68
CA PHE A 117 -3.33 8.90 -1.37
C PHE A 117 -1.88 8.41 -1.40
N TYR A 118 -1.46 7.71 -2.46
CA TYR A 118 -0.12 7.14 -2.61
C TYR A 118 0.74 7.90 -3.63
N GLN A 119 0.29 9.05 -4.12
CA GLN A 119 1.08 9.87 -5.04
C GLN A 119 2.26 10.53 -4.32
N ASN A 120 3.47 10.34 -4.86
CA ASN A 120 4.72 10.85 -4.28
C ASN A 120 4.86 12.38 -4.35
N ASP A 121 4.33 13.02 -5.40
CA ASP A 121 4.42 14.47 -5.64
C ASP A 121 3.11 15.19 -5.31
N PHE A 122 2.50 14.86 -4.17
CA PHE A 122 1.26 15.49 -3.71
C PHE A 122 1.46 16.17 -2.35
N ASN A 123 1.21 17.48 -2.28
CA ASN A 123 1.33 18.24 -1.04
C ASN A 123 0.02 18.20 -0.22
N TRP A 124 -0.05 17.30 0.77
CA TRP A 124 -1.22 17.19 1.67
C TRP A 124 -1.40 18.33 2.68
N GLN A 125 -0.45 19.27 2.77
CA GLN A 125 -0.53 20.41 3.69
C GLN A 125 -1.27 21.62 3.10
N VAL A 126 -1.75 21.55 1.84
CA VAL A 126 -2.54 22.62 1.21
C VAL A 126 -3.81 22.91 1.97
N ALA A 127 -4.19 24.19 2.08
CA ALA A 127 -5.40 24.59 2.79
C ALA A 127 -6.66 24.11 2.05
N ALA A 128 -7.60 23.51 2.77
CA ALA A 128 -8.82 22.91 2.21
C ALA A 128 -9.82 23.94 1.64
N ASN A 129 -9.54 25.24 1.82
CA ASN A 129 -10.28 26.37 1.26
C ASN A 129 -9.51 27.11 0.16
N ASP A 130 -8.29 26.69 -0.18
CA ASP A 130 -7.50 27.27 -1.27
C ASP A 130 -7.68 26.45 -2.55
N TYR A 131 -8.70 26.85 -3.31
CA TYR A 131 -9.11 26.22 -4.56
C TYR A 131 -8.15 26.47 -5.73
N SER A 132 -7.13 27.32 -5.54
CA SER A 132 -6.18 27.69 -6.60
C SER A 132 -4.99 26.71 -6.72
N THR A 133 -4.80 25.85 -5.72
CA THR A 133 -3.68 24.91 -5.67
C THR A 133 -3.81 23.80 -6.72
N LYS A 134 -2.66 23.31 -7.22
CA LYS A 134 -2.58 22.18 -8.17
C LYS A 134 -3.25 20.94 -7.56
N GLU A 135 -2.98 20.69 -6.29
CA GLU A 135 -3.50 19.58 -5.50
C GLU A 135 -5.03 19.62 -5.42
N PHE A 136 -5.62 20.78 -5.13
CA PHE A 136 -7.07 20.91 -5.06
C PHE A 136 -7.72 20.68 -6.43
N GLN A 137 -7.15 21.24 -7.49
CA GLN A 137 -7.67 21.08 -8.85
C GLN A 137 -7.62 19.62 -9.31
N GLN A 138 -6.51 18.93 -9.04
CA GLN A 138 -6.34 17.52 -9.33
C GLN A 138 -7.38 16.66 -8.61
N LEU A 139 -7.57 16.87 -7.30
CA LEU A 139 -8.61 16.15 -6.54
C LEU A 139 -10.01 16.48 -7.04
N GLN A 140 -10.26 17.74 -7.43
CA GLN A 140 -11.56 18.17 -7.93
C GLN A 140 -11.91 17.52 -9.27
N GLU A 141 -10.91 17.32 -10.15
CA GLU A 141 -11.06 16.60 -11.41
C GLU A 141 -11.34 15.12 -11.15
N LEU A 142 -10.52 14.44 -10.34
CA LEU A 142 -10.70 13.04 -9.94
C LEU A 142 -12.09 12.77 -9.35
N VAL A 143 -12.52 13.60 -8.39
CA VAL A 143 -13.86 13.50 -7.79
C VAL A 143 -14.94 13.78 -8.83
N GLY A 144 -14.73 14.76 -9.72
CA GLY A 144 -15.65 15.10 -10.79
C GLY A 144 -15.90 13.94 -11.75
N GLU A 145 -14.84 13.29 -12.21
CA GLU A 145 -14.88 12.12 -13.08
C GLU A 145 -15.54 10.92 -12.38
N THR A 146 -15.13 10.64 -11.14
CA THR A 146 -15.68 9.52 -10.35
C THR A 146 -17.18 9.70 -10.12
N LEU A 147 -17.61 10.89 -9.70
CA LEU A 147 -19.04 11.21 -9.54
C LEU A 147 -19.82 11.19 -10.86
N GLY A 148 -19.16 11.40 -12.00
CA GLY A 148 -19.74 11.28 -13.33
C GLY A 148 -19.92 9.82 -13.76
N ARG A 149 -18.99 8.95 -13.40
CA ARG A 149 -18.99 7.52 -13.74
C ARG A 149 -19.92 6.69 -12.85
N GLU A 150 -19.91 6.95 -11.55
CA GLU A 150 -20.51 6.04 -10.55
C GLU A 150 -21.78 6.57 -9.90
N SER A 151 -22.18 7.81 -10.22
CA SER A 151 -23.48 8.45 -9.93
C SER A 151 -24.24 7.95 -8.69
N LEU A 152 -23.61 8.00 -7.51
CA LEU A 152 -24.28 7.81 -6.21
C LEU A 152 -24.66 9.16 -5.62
N ARG A 153 -25.69 9.79 -6.19
CA ARG A 153 -26.23 11.06 -5.73
C ARG A 153 -27.64 10.84 -5.18
N PHE A 154 -27.85 11.27 -3.95
CA PHE A 154 -29.09 11.08 -3.22
C PHE A 154 -29.60 12.44 -2.77
N VAL A 155 -30.91 12.65 -2.86
CA VAL A 155 -31.56 13.93 -2.52
C VAL A 155 -32.50 13.70 -1.35
N TRP A 156 -32.54 14.63 -0.39
CA TRP A 156 -33.49 14.56 0.70
C TRP A 156 -34.86 15.07 0.23
N HIS A 157 -35.94 14.39 0.63
CA HIS A 157 -37.31 14.74 0.24
C HIS A 157 -38.18 14.95 1.49
N GLY A 158 -38.79 16.10 1.71
CA GLY A 158 -39.57 16.35 2.94
C GLY A 158 -39.85 17.84 3.21
N GLY A 159 -40.00 18.25 4.46
CA GLY A 159 -40.06 19.67 4.86
C GLY A 159 -40.59 19.83 6.28
N GLY A 160 -39.82 20.47 7.16
CA GLY A 160 -40.17 20.59 8.57
C GLY A 160 -39.90 19.30 9.35
N GLU A 161 -40.86 18.83 10.16
CA GLU A 161 -40.71 17.70 11.10
C GLU A 161 -40.58 16.30 10.44
N GLU A 162 -40.90 16.14 9.15
CA GLU A 162 -40.71 14.88 8.41
C GLU A 162 -39.80 15.07 7.19
N VAL A 163 -38.50 14.78 7.37
CA VAL A 163 -37.57 14.54 6.26
C VAL A 163 -37.63 13.06 5.87
N ARG A 164 -37.93 12.78 4.61
CA ARG A 164 -37.93 11.44 4.03
C ARG A 164 -36.67 11.23 3.19
N VAL A 165 -35.98 10.16 3.51
CA VAL A 165 -34.80 9.70 2.79
C VAL A 165 -35.23 9.15 1.43
N ASP A 166 -34.46 9.44 0.38
CA ASP A 166 -34.62 8.80 -0.92
C ASP A 166 -34.72 7.28 -0.78
N SER A 167 -35.80 6.69 -1.30
CA SER A 167 -35.99 5.24 -1.31
C SER A 167 -34.83 4.49 -1.99
N THR A 168 -34.15 5.13 -2.95
CA THR A 168 -32.98 4.57 -3.62
C THR A 168 -31.76 4.52 -2.69
N LEU A 169 -31.59 5.49 -1.80
CA LEU A 169 -30.53 5.47 -0.78
C LEU A 169 -30.78 4.37 0.24
N ARG A 170 -32.03 4.20 0.70
CA ARG A 170 -32.36 3.09 1.62
C ARG A 170 -32.08 1.74 1.00
N ALA A 171 -32.54 1.50 -0.22
CA ALA A 171 -32.25 0.27 -0.95
C ALA A 171 -30.74 0.08 -1.19
N PHE A 172 -30.00 1.17 -1.43
CA PHE A 172 -28.55 1.14 -1.57
C PHE A 172 -27.86 0.73 -0.27
N ILE A 173 -28.24 1.31 0.87
CA ILE A 173 -27.69 0.98 2.19
C ILE A 173 -27.99 -0.49 2.51
N GLU A 174 -29.24 -0.94 2.38
CA GLU A 174 -29.64 -2.33 2.62
C GLU A 174 -28.83 -3.32 1.78
N LYS A 175 -28.52 -2.98 0.52
CA LYS A 175 -27.75 -3.84 -0.39
C LYS A 175 -26.25 -3.85 -0.10
N ASN A 176 -25.67 -2.72 0.31
CA ASN A 176 -24.21 -2.54 0.35
C ASN A 176 -23.63 -2.58 1.77
N PHE A 177 -24.45 -2.26 2.78
CA PHE A 177 -24.05 -2.11 4.17
C PHE A 177 -24.58 -3.34 4.94
N ASN A 178 -24.06 -4.52 4.58
CA ASN A 178 -24.43 -5.76 5.25
C ASN A 178 -23.91 -5.75 6.68
N ALA A 179 -24.82 -5.73 7.66
CA ALA A 179 -24.58 -5.63 9.10
C ALA A 179 -23.88 -6.86 9.73
N THR A 180 -22.91 -7.46 9.07
CA THR A 180 -22.20 -8.63 9.57
C THR A 180 -20.73 -8.27 9.86
N PRO A 181 -20.39 -7.93 11.11
CA PRO A 181 -19.01 -7.89 11.56
C PRO A 181 -18.34 -9.24 11.25
N GLY A 182 -17.19 -9.20 10.59
CA GLY A 182 -16.30 -10.36 10.46
C GLY A 182 -16.59 -11.37 9.33
N THR A 183 -17.43 -11.05 8.33
CA THR A 183 -17.67 -11.96 7.18
C THR A 183 -17.28 -11.42 5.82
N VAL A 184 -17.15 -10.09 5.65
CA VAL A 184 -16.62 -9.50 4.42
C VAL A 184 -15.18 -9.10 4.66
N LYS A 185 -14.28 -9.95 4.20
CA LYS A 185 -12.85 -9.67 4.12
C LYS A 185 -12.60 -8.71 2.94
N LEU A 186 -11.69 -7.75 3.12
CA LEU A 186 -11.30 -6.83 2.05
C LEU A 186 -10.34 -7.55 1.09
N PRO A 187 -10.61 -7.56 -0.23
CA PRO A 187 -9.65 -8.08 -1.20
C PRO A 187 -8.38 -7.24 -1.17
N ILE A 188 -7.24 -7.89 -1.34
CA ILE A 188 -5.95 -7.23 -1.52
C ILE A 188 -5.68 -7.16 -3.02
N ASP A 189 -5.34 -5.97 -3.51
CA ASP A 189 -5.09 -5.68 -4.93
C ASP A 189 -3.84 -4.80 -5.11
N GLU A 190 -3.53 -4.46 -6.37
CA GLU A 190 -2.33 -3.69 -6.74
C GLU A 190 -2.29 -2.28 -6.15
N HIS A 191 -3.45 -1.77 -5.72
CA HIS A 191 -3.62 -0.40 -5.26
C HIS A 191 -3.59 -0.31 -3.73
N ASN A 192 -4.08 -1.33 -3.01
CA ASN A 192 -4.13 -1.32 -1.54
C ASN A 192 -2.98 -2.09 -0.86
N PHE A 193 -2.25 -2.94 -1.59
CA PHE A 193 -1.19 -3.82 -1.06
C PHE A 193 -0.18 -3.12 -0.15
N ILE A 194 0.31 -1.94 -0.52
CA ILE A 194 1.29 -1.18 0.27
C ILE A 194 0.70 -0.76 1.62
N SER A 195 -0.57 -0.32 1.64
CA SER A 195 -1.21 0.09 2.89
C SER A 195 -1.49 -1.06 3.83
N VAL A 196 -1.84 -2.22 3.28
CA VAL A 196 -2.01 -3.45 4.06
C VAL A 196 -0.69 -3.82 4.71
N TYR A 197 0.42 -3.75 3.98
CA TYR A 197 1.75 -3.96 4.55
C TYR A 197 2.10 -2.94 5.64
N ASN A 198 1.95 -1.64 5.40
CA ASN A 198 2.26 -0.61 6.39
C ASN A 198 1.49 -0.83 7.71
N ARG A 199 0.24 -1.28 7.63
CA ARG A 199 -0.54 -1.60 8.81
C ARG A 199 -0.06 -2.90 9.46
N TRP A 200 0.25 -3.93 8.69
CA TRP A 200 0.85 -5.16 9.20
C TRP A 200 2.15 -4.86 9.97
N GLN A 201 2.97 -3.91 9.51
CA GLN A 201 4.19 -3.46 10.19
C GLN A 201 3.92 -2.80 11.56
N GLN A 202 2.76 -2.17 11.73
CA GLN A 202 2.38 -1.51 12.98
C GLN A 202 1.66 -2.46 13.95
N THR A 203 0.97 -3.49 13.44
CA THR A 203 0.13 -4.37 14.26
C THR A 203 0.75 -5.74 14.50
N VAL A 204 1.20 -6.44 13.45
CA VAL A 204 1.66 -7.83 13.53
C VAL A 204 3.18 -7.90 13.71
N ARG A 205 3.94 -7.14 12.93
CA ARG A 205 5.41 -7.12 13.00
C ARG A 205 5.95 -6.95 14.43
N PRO A 206 5.40 -6.06 15.29
CA PRO A 206 5.91 -5.90 16.66
C PRO A 206 5.73 -7.14 17.54
N THR A 207 4.80 -8.04 17.20
CA THR A 207 4.56 -9.26 17.98
C THR A 207 5.47 -10.41 17.56
N ILE A 208 6.22 -10.30 16.46
CA ILE A 208 7.19 -11.31 16.03
C ILE A 208 8.40 -11.29 16.96
N GLY A 209 8.66 -12.42 17.63
CA GLY A 209 9.70 -12.56 18.65
C GLY A 209 11.12 -12.49 18.09
N MET A 210 11.63 -11.27 17.93
CA MET A 210 12.99 -10.98 17.48
C MET A 210 13.94 -10.74 18.65
N GLU A 211 14.92 -11.62 18.84
CA GLU A 211 15.92 -11.46 19.91
C GLU A 211 16.83 -10.24 19.64
N GLY A 212 16.72 -9.21 20.48
CA GLY A 212 17.41 -7.93 20.28
C GLY A 212 16.67 -6.91 19.41
N GLY A 213 15.43 -7.21 19.02
CA GLY A 213 14.53 -6.31 18.30
C GLY A 213 14.80 -6.20 16.80
N TRP A 214 13.83 -5.62 16.09
CA TRP A 214 13.85 -5.48 14.63
C TRP A 214 15.05 -4.69 14.11
N GLN A 215 15.53 -3.69 14.85
CA GLN A 215 16.69 -2.89 14.44
C GLN A 215 17.96 -3.74 14.27
N LYS A 216 18.17 -4.74 15.14
CA LYS A 216 19.31 -5.65 15.04
C LYS A 216 19.09 -6.69 13.93
N ALA A 217 17.85 -7.16 13.77
CA ALA A 217 17.49 -8.09 12.71
C ALA A 217 17.76 -7.48 11.32
N GLU A 218 17.38 -6.22 11.11
CA GLU A 218 17.61 -5.48 9.87
C GLU A 218 19.11 -5.31 9.55
N GLN A 219 19.95 -5.07 10.57
CA GLN A 219 21.41 -5.03 10.40
C GLN A 219 22.00 -6.38 9.98
N CYS A 220 21.33 -7.49 10.30
CA CYS A 220 21.70 -8.84 9.88
C CYS A 220 21.08 -9.24 8.53
N GLY A 221 20.43 -8.31 7.82
CA GLY A 221 19.81 -8.56 6.52
C GLY A 221 18.44 -9.24 6.59
N ILE A 222 17.82 -9.32 7.77
CA ILE A 222 16.45 -9.82 7.91
C ILE A 222 15.49 -8.70 7.50
N ILE A 223 14.62 -9.01 6.53
CA ILE A 223 13.67 -8.05 5.96
C ILE A 223 12.26 -8.42 6.43
N ASP A 224 11.58 -7.49 7.09
CA ASP A 224 10.23 -7.67 7.59
C ASP A 224 9.19 -7.91 6.46
N ALA A 225 9.42 -7.36 5.27
CA ALA A 225 8.64 -7.66 4.06
C ALA A 225 8.58 -9.16 3.74
N ASP A 226 9.62 -9.94 4.02
CA ASP A 226 9.60 -11.39 3.78
C ASP A 226 8.64 -12.11 4.73
N PHE A 227 8.50 -11.63 5.96
CA PHE A 227 7.52 -12.14 6.92
C PHE A 227 6.10 -11.78 6.51
N TYR A 228 5.90 -10.55 6.01
CA TYR A 228 4.61 -10.15 5.47
C TYR A 228 4.21 -10.98 4.25
N LEU A 229 5.13 -11.26 3.32
CA LEU A 229 4.86 -12.12 2.17
C LEU A 229 4.53 -13.56 2.60
N ALA A 230 5.25 -14.10 3.60
CA ALA A 230 4.96 -15.40 4.18
C ALA A 230 3.54 -15.47 4.74
N ASP A 231 3.10 -14.41 5.42
CA ASP A 231 1.74 -14.27 5.90
C ASP A 231 0.73 -14.14 4.76
N LEU A 232 0.92 -13.19 3.85
CA LEU A 232 -0.01 -12.84 2.78
C LEU A 232 -0.25 -14.01 1.84
N LEU A 233 0.80 -14.73 1.50
CA LEU A 233 0.79 -15.88 0.61
C LEU A 233 0.68 -17.16 1.44
N SER A 234 -0.34 -17.21 2.30
CA SER A 234 -0.66 -18.38 3.13
C SER A 234 -2.13 -18.75 3.09
N ARG A 235 -2.40 -20.03 3.34
CA ARG A 235 -3.75 -20.57 3.56
C ARG A 235 -3.72 -21.38 4.86
N GLU A 236 -4.71 -21.16 5.73
CA GLU A 236 -4.76 -21.81 7.06
C GLU A 236 -3.46 -21.63 7.89
N ASN A 237 -2.86 -20.43 7.82
CA ASN A 237 -1.57 -20.10 8.45
C ASN A 237 -0.40 -20.99 7.98
N MET A 238 -0.48 -21.53 6.77
CA MET A 238 0.65 -22.19 6.11
C MET A 238 0.97 -21.48 4.81
N SER A 239 2.20 -21.01 4.65
CA SER A 239 2.64 -20.41 3.39
C SER A 239 2.47 -21.42 2.25
N ILE A 240 1.92 -20.95 1.12
CA ILE A 240 1.59 -21.81 -0.04
C ILE A 240 2.64 -21.74 -1.15
N LEU A 241 3.61 -20.83 -1.03
CA LEU A 241 4.72 -20.68 -1.96
C LEU A 241 6.01 -21.14 -1.31
N ASP A 242 6.53 -22.28 -1.75
CA ASP A 242 7.78 -22.88 -1.24
C ASP A 242 9.03 -22.06 -1.58
N LYS A 243 8.92 -21.08 -2.48
CA LYS A 243 10.03 -20.23 -2.94
C LYS A 243 10.28 -19.01 -2.04
N LEU A 244 9.52 -18.83 -0.98
CA LEU A 244 9.69 -17.72 -0.04
C LEU A 244 10.88 -17.96 0.90
N ASN A 245 11.65 -16.91 1.21
CA ASN A 245 12.75 -16.98 2.17
C ASN A 245 12.27 -17.25 3.60
N VAL A 246 11.07 -16.76 3.91
CA VAL A 246 10.37 -16.96 5.18
C VAL A 246 9.10 -17.76 4.90
N LEU A 247 8.85 -18.78 5.72
CA LEU A 247 7.64 -19.59 5.67
C LEU A 247 6.87 -19.48 6.97
N LEU A 248 5.58 -19.18 6.90
CA LEU A 248 4.65 -19.25 8.01
C LEU A 248 4.21 -20.71 8.19
N GLN A 249 4.31 -21.22 9.42
CA GLN A 249 3.83 -22.53 9.83
C GLN A 249 3.04 -22.40 11.13
N HIS A 250 1.73 -22.24 11.01
CA HIS A 250 0.80 -22.04 12.12
C HIS A 250 1.06 -20.76 12.92
N ASP A 251 1.90 -20.84 13.95
CA ASP A 251 2.17 -19.79 14.94
C ASP A 251 3.63 -19.30 14.92
N ARG A 252 4.42 -19.79 13.96
CA ARG A 252 5.83 -19.47 13.82
C ARG A 252 6.25 -19.23 12.38
N TYR A 253 7.28 -18.42 12.22
CA TYR A 253 7.97 -18.19 10.97
C TYR A 253 9.27 -18.99 10.94
N ARG A 254 9.61 -19.54 9.78
CA ARG A 254 10.86 -20.23 9.51
C ARG A 254 11.62 -19.49 8.42
N LEU A 255 12.75 -18.90 8.78
CA LEU A 255 13.66 -18.23 7.85
C LEU A 255 14.76 -19.22 7.44
N ALA A 256 14.98 -19.39 6.14
CA ALA A 256 16.09 -20.20 5.65
C ALA A 256 17.43 -19.46 5.80
N GLU A 257 18.41 -20.08 6.46
CA GLU A 257 19.77 -19.52 6.67
C GLU A 257 20.82 -20.18 5.77
N GLY A 258 20.38 -20.98 4.80
CA GLY A 258 21.25 -21.73 3.89
C GLY A 258 21.41 -23.19 4.31
N VAL A 259 22.59 -23.76 4.06
CA VAL A 259 22.85 -25.20 4.20
C VAL A 259 24.03 -25.44 5.13
N SER A 260 23.88 -26.37 6.06
CA SER A 260 24.94 -26.78 6.97
C SER A 260 26.10 -27.43 6.22
N ARG A 261 27.24 -27.58 6.89
CA ARG A 261 28.41 -28.33 6.37
C ARG A 261 28.10 -29.79 5.99
N THR A 262 26.99 -30.34 6.46
CA THR A 262 26.55 -31.71 6.18
C THR A 262 25.47 -31.78 5.09
N GLY A 263 25.13 -30.66 4.44
CA GLY A 263 24.11 -30.60 3.40
C GLY A 263 22.67 -30.46 3.91
N ASN A 264 22.46 -30.28 5.22
CA ASN A 264 21.12 -30.11 5.79
C ASN A 264 20.72 -28.62 5.81
N PRO A 265 19.50 -28.25 5.38
CA PRO A 265 19.06 -26.86 5.45
C PRO A 265 18.98 -26.36 6.90
N LEU A 266 19.47 -25.15 7.14
CA LEU A 266 19.43 -24.46 8.43
C LEU A 266 18.29 -23.47 8.44
N PHE A 267 17.59 -23.38 9.57
CA PHE A 267 16.46 -22.48 9.75
C PHE A 267 16.52 -21.78 11.10
N SER A 268 16.16 -20.50 11.10
CA SER A 268 15.81 -19.76 12.31
C SER A 268 14.29 -19.73 12.47
N GLU A 269 13.80 -19.91 13.70
CA GLU A 269 12.38 -19.88 14.04
C GLU A 269 12.03 -18.62 14.84
N TYR A 270 10.95 -17.95 14.45
CA TYR A 270 10.44 -16.77 15.14
C TYR A 270 8.96 -17.00 15.49
N GLN A 271 8.61 -16.90 16.76
CA GLN A 271 7.24 -17.11 17.25
C GLN A 271 6.51 -15.79 17.50
N LEU A 272 5.19 -15.80 17.38
CA LEU A 272 4.34 -14.67 17.77
C LEU A 272 4.25 -14.61 19.31
N THR A 273 4.74 -13.52 19.89
CA THR A 273 4.89 -13.32 21.34
C THR A 273 3.57 -13.10 22.08
N ASP A 274 2.54 -12.68 21.35
CA ASP A 274 1.18 -12.43 21.84
C ASP A 274 0.24 -13.64 21.68
N GLY A 275 0.80 -14.81 21.35
CA GLY A 275 0.00 -16.00 21.04
C GLY A 275 -0.76 -15.91 19.71
N GLY A 276 -0.44 -14.94 18.86
CA GLY A 276 -1.01 -14.76 17.52
C GLY A 276 -2.32 -13.98 17.47
N GLU A 277 -2.69 -13.26 18.54
CA GLU A 277 -3.93 -12.49 18.59
C GLU A 277 -3.94 -11.34 17.58
N ALA A 278 -2.86 -10.53 17.53
CA ALA A 278 -2.74 -9.44 16.57
C ALA A 278 -2.76 -9.96 15.12
N HIS A 279 -2.12 -11.09 14.86
CA HIS A 279 -2.12 -11.77 13.56
C HIS A 279 -3.54 -12.20 13.15
N ARG A 280 -4.25 -12.88 14.06
CA ARG A 280 -5.63 -13.34 13.85
C ARG A 280 -6.57 -12.18 13.58
N ILE A 281 -6.53 -11.13 14.40
CA ILE A 281 -7.41 -9.96 14.23
C ILE A 281 -7.09 -9.25 12.91
N PHE A 282 -5.81 -9.06 12.59
CA PHE A 282 -5.39 -8.41 11.35
C PHE A 282 -5.88 -9.17 10.10
N TRP A 283 -5.61 -10.48 10.01
CA TRP A 283 -5.95 -11.28 8.83
C TRP A 283 -7.43 -11.66 8.73
N ASN A 284 -8.22 -11.42 9.78
CA ASN A 284 -9.68 -11.48 9.68
C ASN A 284 -10.28 -10.32 8.89
N CYS A 285 -9.54 -9.22 8.71
CA CYS A 285 -9.98 -8.07 7.91
C CYS A 285 -9.79 -8.26 6.40
N TYR A 286 -8.88 -9.15 5.96
CA TYR A 286 -8.45 -9.24 4.56
C TYR A 286 -8.65 -10.63 3.95
N GLU A 287 -8.87 -10.67 2.64
CA GLU A 287 -8.90 -11.91 1.86
C GLU A 287 -7.46 -12.36 1.64
N ARG A 288 -7.20 -13.61 2.05
CA ARG A 288 -5.86 -14.17 2.08
C ARG A 288 -5.92 -15.65 1.68
N PRO A 289 -5.13 -16.09 0.70
CA PRO A 289 -4.24 -15.30 -0.15
C PRO A 289 -5.00 -14.37 -1.12
N PRO A 290 -4.36 -13.33 -1.69
CA PRO A 290 -4.93 -12.52 -2.77
C PRO A 290 -5.14 -13.34 -4.05
N SER A 291 -5.80 -12.74 -5.05
CA SER A 291 -6.00 -13.41 -6.35
C SER A 291 -4.67 -13.82 -6.97
N VAL A 292 -4.66 -14.92 -7.71
CA VAL A 292 -3.42 -15.51 -8.26
C VAL A 292 -2.74 -14.55 -9.24
N GLU A 293 -3.52 -13.75 -9.95
CA GLU A 293 -3.05 -12.73 -10.89
C GLU A 293 -2.20 -11.65 -10.19
N LEU A 294 -2.46 -11.38 -8.91
CA LEU A 294 -1.71 -10.39 -8.13
C LEU A 294 -0.39 -10.94 -7.59
N TRP A 295 -0.19 -12.26 -7.57
CA TRP A 295 1.01 -12.85 -6.95
C TRP A 295 2.28 -12.42 -7.68
N ASP A 296 2.25 -12.43 -9.02
CA ASP A 296 3.40 -12.01 -9.83
C ASP A 296 3.70 -10.52 -9.61
N TYR A 297 2.69 -9.66 -9.59
CA TYR A 297 2.84 -8.24 -9.27
C TYR A 297 3.46 -8.02 -7.89
N ILE A 298 3.00 -8.75 -6.85
CA ILE A 298 3.52 -8.63 -5.48
C ILE A 298 4.99 -9.07 -5.39
N ILE A 299 5.35 -10.16 -6.10
CA ILE A 299 6.71 -10.67 -6.12
C ILE A 299 7.63 -9.71 -6.89
N GLU A 300 7.19 -9.22 -8.04
CA GLU A 300 7.93 -8.25 -8.86
C GLU A 300 8.08 -6.89 -8.17
N ARG A 301 7.05 -6.48 -7.41
CA ARG A 301 7.02 -5.24 -6.64
C ARG A 301 7.40 -5.41 -5.17
N ARG A 302 8.13 -6.47 -4.82
CA ARG A 302 8.68 -6.64 -3.45
C ARG A 302 9.52 -5.44 -3.02
N ASP A 303 10.15 -4.76 -3.97
CA ASP A 303 10.86 -3.51 -3.76
C ASP A 303 9.97 -2.44 -3.10
N LEU A 304 8.66 -2.39 -3.42
CA LEU A 304 7.68 -1.47 -2.86
C LEU A 304 7.44 -1.63 -1.36
N LEU A 305 7.78 -2.80 -0.80
CA LEU A 305 7.64 -3.09 0.62
C LEU A 305 8.87 -2.73 1.44
N VAL A 306 9.98 -2.32 0.84
CA VAL A 306 11.18 -1.94 1.59
C VAL A 306 11.08 -0.48 2.08
N PRO A 307 11.33 -0.17 3.36
CA PRO A 307 11.26 1.20 3.90
C PRO A 307 12.12 2.22 3.12
N ASN A 308 11.61 3.45 2.97
CA ASN A 308 12.24 4.52 2.17
C ASN A 308 13.66 4.91 2.65
N ASP A 309 13.94 4.76 3.93
CA ASP A 309 15.23 4.98 4.58
C ASP A 309 16.26 3.90 4.20
N VAL A 310 15.83 2.65 4.02
CA VAL A 310 16.68 1.58 3.45
C VAL A 310 16.90 1.79 1.95
N ARG A 311 15.88 2.27 1.21
CA ARG A 311 16.01 2.64 -0.22
C ARG A 311 16.99 3.79 -0.44
N ALA A 312 16.95 4.82 0.40
CA ALA A 312 17.84 5.97 0.33
C ALA A 312 19.27 5.65 0.77
N PHE A 313 19.45 4.75 1.75
CA PHE A 313 20.77 4.33 2.21
C PHE A 313 21.44 3.31 1.26
N LYS A 314 20.66 2.44 0.60
CA LYS A 314 21.17 1.45 -0.37
C LYS A 314 21.18 1.91 -1.83
N GLY A 315 20.56 3.05 -2.17
CA GLY A 315 20.50 3.56 -3.55
C GLY A 315 19.63 2.71 -4.49
N ALA A 316 18.72 1.89 -3.95
CA ALA A 316 17.91 0.93 -4.69
C ALA A 316 16.72 1.59 -5.42
N PHE A 317 16.99 2.53 -6.32
CA PHE A 317 16.01 3.01 -7.30
C PHE A 317 16.22 2.21 -8.59
N PHE A 318 15.21 1.43 -8.98
CA PHE A 318 15.20 0.75 -10.26
C PHE A 318 15.15 1.80 -11.38
N THR A 319 15.97 1.66 -12.42
CA THR A 319 15.89 2.52 -13.61
C THR A 319 14.77 2.02 -14.52
N PRO A 320 13.65 2.74 -14.71
CA PRO A 320 12.56 2.27 -15.57
C PRO A 320 13.01 2.01 -17.02
N ASN A 321 12.36 1.06 -17.70
CA ASN A 321 12.71 0.63 -19.05
C ASN A 321 12.76 1.78 -20.08
N GLU A 322 11.92 2.81 -19.92
CA GLU A 322 11.94 4.00 -20.78
C GLU A 322 13.30 4.73 -20.72
N TRP A 323 13.89 4.82 -19.53
CA TRP A 323 15.20 5.45 -19.33
C TRP A 323 16.36 4.54 -19.73
N VAL A 324 16.21 3.22 -19.57
CA VAL A 324 17.17 2.23 -20.10
C VAL A 324 17.26 2.37 -21.62
N LYS A 325 16.12 2.47 -22.29
CA LYS A 325 16.08 2.65 -23.75
C LYS A 325 16.72 3.98 -24.17
N LEU A 326 16.36 5.07 -23.48
CA LEU A 326 16.88 6.40 -23.79
C LEU A 326 18.41 6.49 -23.58
N SER A 327 18.96 5.82 -22.56
CA SER A 327 20.40 5.83 -22.31
C SER A 327 21.17 5.13 -23.44
N GLN A 328 20.66 4.02 -23.95
CA GLN A 328 21.25 3.31 -25.09
C GLN A 328 21.11 4.09 -26.40
N GLU A 329 19.98 4.80 -26.60
CA GLU A 329 19.79 5.74 -27.72
C GLU A 329 20.86 6.84 -27.69
N TYR A 330 21.10 7.47 -26.52
CA TYR A 330 22.14 8.48 -26.38
C TYR A 330 23.56 7.95 -26.58
N LEU A 331 23.86 6.74 -26.11
CA LEU A 331 25.16 6.10 -26.38
C LEU A 331 25.36 5.84 -27.88
N ALA A 332 24.32 5.37 -28.58
CA ALA A 332 24.40 5.15 -30.02
C ALA A 332 24.54 6.46 -30.82
N GLU A 333 23.90 7.54 -30.39
CA GLU A 333 24.04 8.86 -31.00
C GLU A 333 25.47 9.41 -30.88
N GLN A 334 26.13 9.19 -29.75
CA GLN A 334 27.47 9.73 -29.49
C GLN A 334 28.61 8.84 -29.99
N LEU A 335 28.47 7.52 -29.85
CA LEU A 335 29.53 6.53 -30.12
C LEU A 335 29.30 5.75 -31.42
N GLY A 336 28.19 5.99 -32.12
CA GLY A 336 27.81 5.29 -33.34
C GLY A 336 26.90 4.08 -33.07
N ALA A 337 26.18 3.62 -34.09
CA ALA A 337 25.20 2.55 -33.95
C ALA A 337 25.80 1.20 -33.48
N ASP A 338 27.06 0.94 -33.83
CA ASP A 338 27.77 -0.30 -33.53
C ASP A 338 28.60 -0.23 -32.22
N TRP A 339 28.36 0.77 -31.36
CA TRP A 339 29.15 1.05 -30.16
C TRP A 339 29.32 -0.16 -29.22
N GLN A 340 28.33 -1.05 -29.14
CA GLN A 340 28.40 -2.26 -28.30
C GLN A 340 29.44 -3.27 -28.81
N GLU A 341 29.77 -3.24 -30.10
CA GLU A 341 30.80 -4.09 -30.71
C GLU A 341 32.20 -3.51 -30.57
N GLU A 342 32.31 -2.19 -30.43
CA GLU A 342 33.58 -1.48 -30.37
C GLU A 342 34.09 -1.31 -28.93
N TYR A 343 33.19 -1.03 -27.99
CA TYR A 343 33.53 -0.66 -26.62
C TYR A 343 33.21 -1.76 -25.60
N TYR A 344 33.88 -1.70 -24.45
CA TYR A 344 33.48 -2.41 -23.24
C TYR A 344 32.54 -1.52 -22.42
N VAL A 345 31.49 -2.12 -21.88
CA VAL A 345 30.49 -1.45 -21.05
C VAL A 345 30.64 -1.98 -19.64
N TRP A 346 30.88 -1.10 -18.69
CA TRP A 346 30.91 -1.47 -17.27
C TRP A 346 29.93 -0.61 -16.51
N ASP A 347 28.89 -1.25 -15.97
CA ASP A 347 27.97 -0.64 -15.03
C ASP A 347 28.53 -0.79 -13.60
N CYS A 348 29.03 0.31 -13.05
CA CYS A 348 29.74 0.34 -11.78
C CYS A 348 28.80 0.28 -10.55
N ALA A 349 27.50 0.53 -10.72
CA ALA A 349 26.52 0.51 -9.64
C ALA A 349 25.23 -0.14 -10.15
N ALA A 350 25.39 -1.35 -10.69
CA ALA A 350 24.37 -1.99 -11.51
C ALA A 350 23.08 -2.33 -10.76
N GLY A 351 23.11 -2.37 -9.43
CA GLY A 351 22.03 -2.94 -8.62
C GLY A 351 21.72 -4.33 -9.15
N THR A 352 20.45 -4.61 -9.46
CA THR A 352 20.02 -5.88 -10.07
C THR A 352 20.18 -5.96 -11.60
N GLY A 353 20.83 -4.99 -12.25
CA GLY A 353 21.26 -5.06 -13.65
C GLY A 353 20.32 -4.48 -14.70
N ASN A 354 19.46 -3.52 -14.33
CA ASN A 354 18.38 -3.05 -15.21
C ASN A 354 18.86 -2.25 -16.42
N LEU A 355 19.93 -1.47 -16.27
CA LEU A 355 20.57 -0.75 -17.39
C LEU A 355 21.21 -1.71 -18.42
N LEU A 356 21.46 -2.96 -18.03
CA LEU A 356 22.07 -3.97 -18.88
C LEU A 356 21.04 -4.66 -19.79
N VAL A 357 19.74 -4.48 -19.52
CA VAL A 357 18.66 -5.07 -20.31
C VAL A 357 18.69 -4.49 -21.73
N GLY A 358 18.69 -5.38 -22.73
CA GLY A 358 18.72 -5.00 -24.14
C GLY A 358 20.13 -4.84 -24.73
N LEU A 359 21.19 -4.93 -23.92
CA LEU A 359 22.55 -5.03 -24.46
C LEU A 359 22.74 -6.38 -25.16
N THR A 360 23.39 -6.35 -26.31
CA THR A 360 23.48 -7.47 -27.26
C THR A 360 24.85 -8.14 -27.31
N GLN A 361 25.86 -7.53 -26.66
CA GLN A 361 27.25 -7.99 -26.68
C GLN A 361 27.72 -8.45 -25.27
N PRO A 362 27.20 -9.56 -24.74
CA PRO A 362 27.42 -10.01 -23.36
C PRO A 362 28.90 -10.14 -22.97
N ARG A 363 29.77 -10.49 -23.92
CA ARG A 363 31.22 -10.64 -23.70
C ARG A 363 31.92 -9.32 -23.38
N ARG A 364 31.28 -8.19 -23.64
CA ARG A 364 31.82 -6.85 -23.46
C ARG A 364 31.14 -6.10 -22.32
N VAL A 365 30.15 -6.70 -21.68
CA VAL A 365 29.38 -6.11 -20.60
C VAL A 365 29.88 -6.64 -19.26
N TRP A 366 30.16 -5.71 -18.34
CA TRP A 366 30.58 -5.94 -16.97
C TRP A 366 29.62 -5.22 -16.02
N ALA A 367 29.39 -5.81 -14.85
CA ALA A 367 28.52 -5.24 -13.84
C ALA A 367 29.13 -5.41 -12.45
N SER A 368 29.13 -4.32 -11.68
CA SER A 368 29.51 -4.36 -10.28
C SER A 368 28.53 -3.59 -9.41
N THR A 369 28.44 -3.99 -8.16
CA THR A 369 27.64 -3.32 -7.14
C THR A 369 28.22 -3.61 -5.75
N ILE A 370 27.89 -2.78 -4.77
CA ILE A 370 28.39 -2.91 -3.40
C ILE A 370 27.66 -4.01 -2.62
N ASP A 371 26.38 -4.26 -2.91
CA ASP A 371 25.56 -5.26 -2.21
C ASP A 371 25.70 -6.64 -2.86
N GLN A 372 26.11 -7.65 -2.09
CA GLN A 372 26.25 -9.02 -2.58
C GLN A 372 24.89 -9.62 -3.00
N ALA A 373 23.78 -9.19 -2.38
CA ALA A 373 22.46 -9.67 -2.74
C ALA A 373 22.09 -9.30 -4.19
N ASP A 374 22.49 -8.11 -4.64
CA ASP A 374 22.26 -7.64 -6.01
C ASP A 374 23.09 -8.44 -7.02
N VAL A 375 24.34 -8.76 -6.66
CA VAL A 375 25.21 -9.67 -7.43
C VAL A 375 24.53 -11.03 -7.58
N ASP A 376 24.04 -11.60 -6.48
CA ASP A 376 23.41 -12.92 -6.48
C ASP A 376 22.13 -12.93 -7.34
N VAL A 377 21.32 -11.86 -7.32
CA VAL A 377 20.16 -11.70 -8.20
C VAL A 377 20.57 -11.70 -9.68
N MET A 378 21.60 -10.94 -10.05
CA MET A 378 22.11 -10.93 -11.42
C MET A 378 22.65 -12.30 -11.84
N GLN A 379 23.36 -13.02 -10.95
CA GLN A 379 23.84 -14.38 -11.21
C GLN A 379 22.67 -15.35 -11.46
N GLN A 380 21.60 -15.26 -10.67
CA GLN A 380 20.39 -16.07 -10.87
C GLN A 380 19.67 -15.75 -12.18
N LEU A 381 19.68 -14.49 -12.63
CA LEU A 381 19.12 -14.10 -13.92
C LEU A 381 19.95 -14.70 -15.07
N ILE A 382 21.27 -14.74 -14.94
CA ILE A 382 22.18 -15.38 -15.90
C ILE A 382 21.89 -16.88 -16.00
N GLU A 383 21.71 -17.57 -14.87
CA GLU A 383 21.32 -18.99 -14.84
C GLU A 383 19.96 -19.24 -15.54
N LYS A 384 19.06 -18.26 -15.51
CA LYS A 384 17.75 -18.28 -16.19
C LYS A 384 17.80 -17.85 -17.67
N GLY A 385 18.98 -17.55 -18.20
CA GLY A 385 19.19 -17.22 -19.61
C GLY A 385 19.33 -15.73 -19.94
N ALA A 386 19.60 -14.88 -18.95
CA ALA A 386 19.97 -13.49 -19.22
C ALA A 386 21.29 -13.43 -20.02
N GLY A 387 21.36 -12.49 -20.95
CA GLY A 387 22.53 -12.28 -21.83
C GLY A 387 23.68 -11.60 -21.11
N LEU A 388 24.25 -12.23 -20.09
CA LEU A 388 25.43 -11.78 -19.34
C LEU A 388 26.29 -12.98 -18.96
N PHE A 389 27.60 -12.75 -18.77
CA PHE A 389 28.50 -13.79 -18.28
C PHE A 389 28.62 -13.73 -16.76
N ALA A 390 28.50 -14.89 -16.11
CA ALA A 390 28.58 -15.00 -14.65
C ALA A 390 29.88 -14.39 -14.09
N ASN A 391 31.02 -14.63 -14.75
CA ASN A 391 32.30 -14.08 -14.32
C ASN A 391 32.46 -12.57 -14.58
N HIS A 392 31.49 -11.92 -15.22
CA HIS A 392 31.48 -10.47 -15.45
C HIS A 392 30.67 -9.68 -14.42
N VAL A 393 30.04 -10.39 -13.48
CA VAL A 393 29.21 -9.80 -12.44
C VAL A 393 29.85 -10.07 -11.08
N PHE A 394 30.23 -9.01 -10.36
CA PHE A 394 31.02 -9.14 -9.15
C PHE A 394 30.73 -8.02 -8.14
N GLN A 395 30.96 -8.31 -6.85
CA GLN A 395 30.87 -7.29 -5.82
C GLN A 395 32.12 -6.39 -5.84
N PHE A 396 31.92 -5.07 -5.83
CA PHE A 396 33.02 -4.11 -5.75
C PHE A 396 32.59 -2.82 -5.04
N ASP A 397 33.32 -2.47 -3.98
CA ASP A 397 33.16 -1.23 -3.23
C ASP A 397 34.17 -0.19 -3.74
N PHE A 398 33.70 0.75 -4.58
CA PHE A 398 34.54 1.79 -5.17
C PHE A 398 35.20 2.74 -4.17
N LEU A 399 34.75 2.76 -2.92
CA LEU A 399 35.32 3.63 -1.89
C LEU A 399 36.39 2.92 -1.07
N ASN A 400 36.31 1.60 -0.93
CA ASN A 400 37.15 0.85 0.01
C ASN A 400 37.97 -0.29 -0.61
N ASP A 401 37.55 -0.84 -1.75
CA ASP A 401 38.28 -1.91 -2.42
C ASP A 401 39.42 -1.37 -3.29
N GLY A 402 40.56 -2.07 -3.27
CA GLY A 402 41.67 -1.80 -4.20
C GLY A 402 41.46 -2.44 -5.57
N TRP A 403 42.14 -1.89 -6.58
CA TRP A 403 42.07 -2.33 -7.98
C TRP A 403 42.49 -3.80 -8.19
N GLU A 404 43.24 -4.37 -7.26
CA GLU A 404 43.61 -5.79 -7.23
C GLU A 404 42.42 -6.75 -7.01
N LYS A 405 41.25 -6.23 -6.61
CA LYS A 405 40.02 -7.01 -6.45
C LYS A 405 39.20 -7.10 -7.75
N LEU A 406 39.52 -6.30 -8.77
CA LEU A 406 38.83 -6.37 -10.07
C LEU A 406 39.08 -7.70 -10.80
N PRO A 407 38.20 -8.14 -11.71
CA PRO A 407 38.50 -9.20 -12.66
C PRO A 407 39.79 -8.92 -13.46
N GLY A 408 40.54 -9.95 -13.81
CA GLY A 408 41.84 -9.79 -14.48
C GLY A 408 41.73 -9.06 -15.83
N GLU A 409 40.61 -9.25 -16.53
CA GLU A 409 40.30 -8.60 -17.81
C GLU A 409 40.05 -7.09 -17.67
N LEU A 410 39.61 -6.61 -16.50
CA LEU A 410 39.36 -5.18 -16.23
C LEU A 410 40.59 -4.45 -15.65
N ARG A 411 41.65 -5.18 -15.28
CA ARG A 411 42.90 -4.60 -14.77
C ARG A 411 43.91 -4.26 -15.87
N ALA A 412 43.67 -4.69 -17.11
CA ALA A 412 44.62 -4.69 -18.21
C ALA A 412 44.73 -3.34 -18.94
#